data_AF-A0A936AFP5-F1
#
_entry.id   AF-A0A936AFP5-F1
#
_cell.length_a   1.000
_cell.length_b   1.000
_cell.length_c   1.000
_cell.angle_alpha   90.00
_cell.angle_beta   90.00
_cell.angle_gamma   90.00
#
_symmetry.space_group_name_H-M   'P 1'
#
loop_
_entity.id
_entity.type
_entity.pdbx_description
1 polymer ?
#
loop_
_entity_poly.entity_id
_entity_poly.type
_entity_poly.pdbx_seq_one_letter_code
_entity_poly.pdbx_strand_id
1 'polypeptide(L)'
;MPESFSPTTGSFITLSQGQDMVSAWITLQGDLSLSINEANPKASAFGKDRIQEILDQSGCEGIRIYNGYYDSKRRFVLVGVDENGNDMTSGNILEFSTPCPPYCAPLTSLG
;
A
#
# COMPACT_ATOMS: atom_id res chain seq x y z
N MET A 1 10.05 4.91 -24.01
CA MET A 1 8.63 4.82 -23.61
C MET A 1 8.59 4.46 -22.14
N PRO A 2 7.59 4.87 -21.34
CA PRO A 2 7.40 4.27 -20.02
C PRO A 2 7.20 2.77 -20.17
N GLU A 3 7.71 1.98 -19.23
CA GLU A 3 7.52 0.53 -19.24
C GLU A 3 6.04 0.17 -19.06
N SER A 4 5.60 -0.93 -19.67
CA SER A 4 4.24 -1.44 -19.51
C SER A 4 4.00 -1.83 -18.04
N PHE A 5 2.92 -1.34 -17.45
CA PHE A 5 2.56 -1.63 -16.06
C PHE A 5 2.53 -3.15 -15.79
N SER A 6 3.35 -3.61 -14.83
CA SER A 6 3.44 -5.04 -14.53
C SER A 6 2.23 -5.53 -13.74
N PRO A 7 1.65 -6.70 -14.06
CA PRO A 7 0.64 -7.33 -13.21
C PRO A 7 1.23 -7.85 -11.89
N THR A 8 2.57 -7.91 -11.74
CA THR A 8 3.28 -8.20 -10.48
C THR A 8 3.76 -6.96 -9.71
N THR A 9 3.29 -5.76 -10.08
CA THR A 9 3.62 -4.50 -9.38
C THR A 9 3.33 -4.55 -7.88
N GLY A 10 4.32 -4.19 -7.06
CA GLY A 10 4.27 -4.29 -5.60
C GLY A 10 5.12 -5.46 -5.08
N SER A 11 5.54 -5.35 -3.83
CA SER A 11 6.44 -6.29 -3.16
C SER A 11 5.87 -6.72 -1.82
N PHE A 12 5.99 -8.01 -1.50
CA PHE A 12 5.65 -8.49 -0.16
C PHE A 12 6.65 -7.97 0.87
N ILE A 13 6.12 -7.61 2.03
CA ILE A 13 6.88 -7.12 3.18
C ILE A 13 6.61 -7.98 4.41
N THR A 14 7.51 -7.94 5.38
CA THR A 14 7.28 -8.58 6.68
C THR A 14 6.26 -7.80 7.51
N LEU A 15 5.60 -8.49 8.44
CA LEU A 15 4.68 -7.89 9.40
C LEU A 15 5.32 -6.70 10.15
N SER A 16 6.58 -6.82 10.58
CA SER A 16 7.31 -5.74 11.26
C SER A 16 7.39 -4.49 10.38
N GLN A 17 7.79 -4.63 9.10
CA GLN A 17 7.87 -3.49 8.18
C GLN A 17 6.50 -2.83 7.98
N GLY A 18 5.41 -3.60 7.90
CA GLY A 18 4.06 -3.04 7.83
C GLY A 18 3.68 -2.27 9.11
N GLN A 19 3.97 -2.86 10.28
CA GLN A 19 3.75 -2.25 11.59
C GLN A 19 4.56 -0.97 11.78
N ASP A 20 5.83 -0.94 11.36
CA ASP A 20 6.70 0.23 11.43
C ASP A 20 6.13 1.39 10.60
N MET A 21 5.71 1.12 9.35
CA MET A 21 5.14 2.14 8.47
C MET A 21 3.80 2.68 8.99
N VAL A 22 2.91 1.81 9.47
CA VAL A 22 1.60 2.22 10.01
C VAL A 22 1.78 2.99 11.32
N SER A 23 2.70 2.58 12.19
CA SER A 23 3.03 3.29 13.42
C SER A 23 3.59 4.69 13.14
N ALA A 24 4.50 4.82 12.18
CA ALA A 24 5.03 6.11 11.75
C ALA A 24 3.93 7.05 11.22
N TRP A 25 2.97 6.53 10.44
CA TRP A 25 1.81 7.31 9.99
C TRP A 25 0.93 7.76 11.16
N ILE A 26 0.65 6.89 12.14
CA ILE A 26 -0.13 7.23 13.33
C ILE A 26 0.57 8.32 14.16
N THR A 27 1.88 8.23 14.36
CA THR A 27 2.67 9.26 15.04
C THR A 27 2.59 10.60 14.31
N LEU A 28 2.71 10.61 12.98
CA LEU A 28 2.59 11.82 12.14
C LEU A 28 1.20 12.45 12.18
N GLN A 29 0.12 11.67 12.32
CA GLN A 29 -1.22 12.24 12.49
C GLN A 29 -1.49 12.74 13.92
N GLY A 30 -0.75 12.23 14.92
CA GLY A 30 -0.77 12.77 16.28
C GLY A 30 -0.05 14.12 16.41
N ASP A 31 1.01 14.36 15.63
CA ASP A 31 1.74 15.62 15.61
C ASP A 31 1.36 16.49 14.39
N LEU A 32 0.30 17.28 14.57
CA LEU A 32 -0.20 18.23 13.57
C LEU A 32 0.80 19.36 13.21
N SER A 33 1.96 19.45 13.85
CA SER A 33 3.04 20.38 13.45
C SER A 33 3.92 19.84 12.32
N LEU A 34 3.92 18.52 12.10
CA LEU A 34 4.70 17.87 11.05
C LEU A 34 4.01 17.98 9.70
N SER A 35 4.36 19.04 8.95
CA SER A 35 3.95 19.19 7.55
C SER A 35 4.46 18.02 6.70
N ILE A 36 3.54 17.16 6.27
CA ILE A 36 3.74 16.10 5.27
C ILE A 36 4.01 16.73 3.90
N ASN A 37 5.27 17.15 3.72
CA ASN A 37 5.66 18.14 2.73
C ASN A 37 5.54 17.67 1.27
N GLU A 38 5.57 18.63 0.34
CA GLU A 38 4.98 18.60 -1.00
C GLU A 38 5.46 17.49 -1.99
N ALA A 39 5.04 16.23 -1.81
CA ALA A 39 4.77 15.26 -2.90
C ALA A 39 4.17 13.92 -2.40
N ASN A 40 3.01 13.94 -1.73
CA ASN A 40 2.26 12.68 -1.55
C ASN A 40 1.76 12.18 -2.93
N PRO A 41 1.88 10.87 -3.24
CA PRO A 41 1.41 10.34 -4.51
C PRO A 41 -0.12 10.52 -4.64
N LYS A 42 -0.59 10.98 -5.80
CA LYS A 42 -2.03 11.13 -6.11
C LYS A 42 -2.75 9.79 -5.99
N ALA A 43 -2.09 8.74 -6.47
CA ALA A 43 -2.57 7.37 -6.44
C ALA A 43 -1.39 6.40 -6.30
N SER A 44 -1.70 5.19 -5.86
CA SER A 44 -0.79 4.05 -5.81
C SER A 44 -1.41 2.91 -6.59
N ALA A 45 -0.66 2.33 -7.53
CA ALA A 45 -1.09 1.19 -8.32
C ALA A 45 -0.42 -0.10 -7.82
N PHE A 46 -1.22 -1.16 -7.68
CA PHE A 46 -0.79 -2.52 -7.37
C PHE A 46 -1.11 -3.44 -8.54
N GLY A 47 -0.27 -4.45 -8.75
CA GLY A 47 -0.41 -5.41 -9.82
C GLY A 47 -1.57 -6.37 -9.55
N LYS A 48 -2.31 -6.73 -10.60
CA LYS A 48 -3.44 -7.68 -10.51
C LYS A 48 -3.05 -8.99 -9.83
N ASP A 49 -1.88 -9.53 -10.17
CA ASP A 49 -1.43 -10.81 -9.65
C ASP A 49 -1.02 -10.69 -8.17
N ARG A 50 -0.46 -9.55 -7.75
CA ARG A 50 -0.19 -9.26 -6.32
C ARG A 50 -1.45 -9.13 -5.48
N ILE A 51 -2.51 -8.57 -6.05
CA ILE A 51 -3.84 -8.51 -5.40
C ILE A 51 -4.41 -9.92 -5.29
N GLN A 52 -4.29 -10.73 -6.35
CA GLN A 52 -4.75 -12.12 -6.36
C GLN A 52 -3.97 -12.98 -5.35
N GLU A 53 -2.65 -12.82 -5.23
CA GLU A 53 -1.83 -13.52 -4.23
C GLU A 53 -2.18 -13.18 -2.76
N ILE A 54 -2.92 -12.09 -2.49
CA ILE A 54 -3.54 -11.85 -1.16
C ILE A 54 -4.88 -12.58 -1.04
N LEU A 55 -5.71 -12.54 -2.09
CA LEU A 55 -7.05 -13.14 -2.10
C LEU A 55 -7.04 -14.67 -2.14
N ASP A 56 -6.02 -15.28 -2.76
CA ASP A 56 -5.85 -16.74 -2.87
C ASP A 56 -5.40 -17.40 -1.54
N GLN A 57 -5.23 -16.61 -0.47
CA GLN A 57 -4.91 -17.13 0.85
C GLN A 57 -6.11 -17.85 1.46
N SER A 58 -5.89 -19.06 2.00
CA SER A 58 -6.96 -19.86 2.61
C SER A 58 -7.65 -19.10 3.75
N GLY A 59 -8.95 -18.84 3.60
CA GLY A 59 -9.76 -18.09 4.56
C GLY A 59 -9.73 -16.56 4.39
N CYS A 60 -9.22 -16.05 3.28
CA CYS A 60 -9.25 -14.62 2.95
C CYS A 60 -10.58 -14.21 2.29
N GLU A 61 -11.35 -13.36 2.97
CA GLU A 61 -12.63 -12.81 2.49
C GLU A 61 -12.51 -11.38 1.94
N GLY A 62 -11.34 -10.75 2.06
CA GLY A 62 -11.11 -9.40 1.52
C GLY A 62 -9.72 -8.82 1.80
N ILE A 63 -9.54 -7.53 1.49
CA ILE A 63 -8.28 -6.81 1.71
C ILE A 63 -8.53 -5.56 2.56
N ARG A 64 -7.73 -5.36 3.60
CA ARG A 64 -7.65 -4.10 4.36
C ARG A 64 -6.47 -3.28 3.85
N ILE A 65 -6.69 -1.97 3.69
CA ILE A 65 -5.69 -1.00 3.22
C ILE A 65 -5.39 -0.05 4.38
N TYR A 66 -4.19 -0.13 4.93
CA TYR A 66 -3.68 0.79 5.93
C TYR A 66 -2.87 1.92 5.30
N ASN A 67 -2.88 3.10 5.93
CA ASN A 67 -1.95 4.17 5.59
C ASN A 67 -0.64 3.94 6.32
N GLY A 68 0.46 3.90 5.58
CA GLY A 68 1.82 3.86 6.12
C GLY A 68 2.59 5.14 5.80
N TYR A 69 3.75 5.32 6.44
CA TYR A 69 4.72 6.36 6.09
C TYR A 69 6.13 5.78 6.02
N TYR A 70 6.81 6.01 4.90
CA TYR A 70 8.18 5.53 4.67
C TYR A 70 8.88 6.34 3.59
N ASP A 71 10.18 6.63 3.78
CA ASP A 71 10.98 7.46 2.86
C ASP A 71 10.32 8.83 2.60
N SER A 72 9.92 9.49 3.70
CA SER A 72 9.24 10.79 3.74
C SER A 72 7.96 10.91 2.90
N LYS A 73 7.28 9.78 2.62
CA LYS A 73 6.09 9.69 1.75
C LYS A 73 5.02 8.81 2.39
N ARG A 74 3.75 9.13 2.14
CA ARG A 74 2.62 8.21 2.39
C ARG A 74 2.76 6.94 1.56
N ARG A 75 2.39 5.82 2.17
CA ARG A 75 2.39 4.46 1.64
C ARG A 75 1.05 3.77 1.93
N PHE A 76 0.81 2.62 1.31
CA PHE A 76 -0.41 1.83 1.50
C PHE A 76 -0.07 0.36 1.77
N VAL A 77 -0.22 -0.09 3.02
CA VAL A 77 0.02 -1.48 3.41
C VAL A 77 -1.27 -2.27 3.18
N LEU A 78 -1.22 -3.30 2.33
CA LEU A 78 -2.34 -4.20 2.03
C LEU A 78 -2.18 -5.52 2.78
N VAL A 79 -3.23 -5.97 3.46
CA VAL A 79 -3.27 -7.25 4.16
C VAL A 79 -4.60 -7.95 3.91
N GLY A 80 -4.59 -9.29 3.87
CA GLY A 80 -5.81 -10.11 3.79
C GLY A 80 -6.66 -9.99 5.06
N VAL A 81 -7.95 -10.24 4.94
CA VAL A 81 -8.93 -10.18 6.06
C VAL A 81 -9.68 -11.51 6.14
N ASP A 82 -9.81 -12.06 7.34
CA ASP A 82 -10.53 -13.33 7.57
C ASP A 82 -12.06 -13.17 7.71
N GLU A 83 -12.78 -14.29 7.80
CA GLU A 83 -14.25 -14.33 8.01
C GLU A 83 -14.74 -13.58 9.27
N ASN A 84 -13.86 -13.36 10.24
CA ASN A 84 -14.14 -12.69 11.51
C ASN A 84 -13.75 -11.19 11.48
N GLY A 85 -13.14 -10.72 10.39
CA GLY A 85 -12.66 -9.35 10.24
C GLY A 85 -11.27 -9.09 10.83
N ASN A 86 -10.48 -10.12 11.15
CA ASN A 86 -9.10 -9.99 11.60
C ASN A 86 -8.14 -9.78 10.42
N ASP A 87 -7.01 -9.12 10.66
CA ASP A 87 -5.94 -9.04 9.67
C ASP A 87 -5.14 -10.35 9.61
N MET A 88 -4.88 -10.86 8.41
CA MET A 88 -4.10 -12.07 8.15
C MET A 88 -2.59 -11.80 8.30
N THR A 89 -2.15 -11.37 9.49
CA THR A 89 -0.79 -10.87 9.78
C THR A 89 0.34 -11.89 9.62
N SER A 90 0.01 -13.19 9.51
CA SER A 90 0.96 -14.27 9.23
C SER A 90 1.06 -14.64 7.75
N GLY A 91 0.33 -13.93 6.88
CA GLY A 91 0.23 -14.18 5.45
C GLY A 91 0.97 -13.16 4.59
N ASN A 92 0.55 -13.06 3.32
CA ASN A 92 1.03 -12.09 2.35
C ASN A 92 0.58 -10.67 2.73
N ILE A 93 1.54 -9.78 2.97
CA ILE A 93 1.36 -8.34 3.23
C ILE A 93 2.10 -7.58 2.14
N LEU A 94 1.42 -6.67 1.43
CA LEU A 94 1.90 -6.03 0.19
C LEU A 94 2.07 -4.51 0.37
N GLU A 95 3.23 -4.00 -0.05
CA GLU A 95 3.52 -2.56 -0.17
C GLU A 95 4.38 -2.34 -1.43
N PHE A 96 5.05 -1.20 -1.52
CA PHE A 96 5.89 -0.75 -2.62
C PHE A 96 5.14 -0.72 -3.95
N SER A 97 3.87 -0.31 -3.88
CA SER A 97 3.08 0.14 -5.02
C SER A 97 3.83 1.16 -5.88
N THR A 98 3.51 1.17 -7.17
CA THR A 98 4.00 2.18 -8.09
C THR A 98 3.33 3.52 -7.81
N PRO A 99 4.08 4.57 -7.40
CA PRO A 99 3.50 5.88 -7.10
C PRO A 99 3.19 6.66 -8.38
N CYS A 100 2.07 7.38 -8.35
CA CYS A 100 1.61 8.24 -9.44
C CYS A 100 1.60 9.72 -8.98
N PRO A 101 2.33 10.65 -9.63
CA PRO A 101 3.41 10.44 -10.62
C PRO A 101 4.70 9.84 -10.00
N PRO A 102 5.76 9.51 -10.77
CA PRO A 102 5.97 9.74 -12.21
C PRO A 102 5.56 8.57 -13.12
N TYR A 103 5.23 7.41 -12.57
CA TYR A 103 5.09 6.15 -13.32
C TYR A 103 3.69 5.90 -13.92
N CYS A 104 2.88 6.97 -14.02
CA CYS A 104 1.53 6.94 -14.56
C CYS A 104 1.39 8.00 -15.67
N ALA A 105 0.35 7.90 -16.49
CA ALA A 105 0.02 8.97 -17.42
C ALA A 105 -0.30 10.27 -16.65
N PRO A 106 0.16 11.45 -17.09
CA PRO A 106 -0.07 12.71 -16.38
C PRO A 106 -1.53 13.19 -16.41
N LEU A 107 -2.36 12.55 -17.23
CA LEU A 107 -3.81 12.74 -17.28
C LEU A 107 -4.49 11.45 -16.80
N THR A 108 -5.09 11.52 -15.60
CA THR A 108 -6.08 10.53 -15.15
C THR A 108 -7.46 11.16 -15.25
N SER A 109 -8.50 10.37 -15.54
CA SER A 109 -9.89 10.86 -15.49
C SER A 109 -10.45 10.97 -14.06
N LEU A 110 -9.59 10.84 -13.04
CA LEU A 110 -9.93 10.82 -11.62
C LEU A 110 -9.27 11.97 -10.83
N GLY A 111 -8.37 12.76 -11.45
CA GLY A 111 -7.70 13.91 -10.84
C GLY A 111 -6.22 14.05 -11.19
#